data_AF-I4EVD5-F1
#
_entry.id   AF-I4EVD5-F1
#
_cell.length_a   1.000
_cell.length_b   1.000
_cell.length_c   1.000
_cell.angle_alpha   90.00
_cell.angle_beta   90.00
_cell.angle_gamma   90.00
#
_symmetry.space_group_name_H-M   'P 1'
#
loop_
_entity.id
_entity.type
_entity.pdbx_description
1 polymer ?
#
loop_
_entity_poly.entity_id
_entity_poly.type
_entity_poly.pdbx_seq_one_letter_code
_entity_poly.pdbx_strand_id
1 'polypeptide(L)'
;MPPSAAPSRSSSDWACDPAIETAAGYLAAVRHAPDRASTWRAAASRTGPAALLELLRSVPRETATFSATPAGEELRGWFGAGRRLPVDRVPVGLLRLPASRAEYLRGRPRQALRTNLNRATADGVTCTTDLSLAEVERSAEHIGRRRGGPLALLTGPRALPGVVPLFAVSHDAAGDPVAVCEVVVDGSWAGLRTLQTVPDGQTLRYPLHTHVVTELIAQEVSMLTVRGSMLLTTAGTRYFQRRTGYEPVWLRPDPVPTPAAPLPVAAPVATRPFIPAQRARSGSTQPVRELSRRP
;
A
#
# COMPACT_ATOMS: atom_id res chain seq x y z
N MET A 1 10.42 6.40 -33.27
CA MET A 1 8.97 6.14 -33.26
C MET A 1 8.58 5.67 -31.87
N PRO A 2 7.73 6.40 -31.13
CA PRO A 2 7.22 5.92 -29.85
C PRO A 2 6.39 4.63 -30.08
N PRO A 3 6.51 3.61 -29.21
CA PRO A 3 5.72 2.40 -29.34
C PRO A 3 4.23 2.74 -29.27
N SER A 4 3.46 2.21 -30.22
CA SER A 4 2.00 2.32 -30.27
C SER A 4 1.42 1.89 -28.91
N ALA A 5 0.70 2.80 -28.25
CA ALA A 5 0.06 2.54 -26.97
C ALA A 5 -0.87 1.34 -27.11
N ALA A 6 -0.57 0.25 -26.41
CA ALA A 6 -1.42 -0.93 -26.36
C ALA A 6 -2.82 -0.52 -25.87
N PRO A 7 -3.91 -1.13 -26.38
CA PRO A 7 -5.26 -0.80 -25.98
C PRO A 7 -5.39 -0.87 -24.45
N SER A 8 -5.88 0.22 -23.86
CA SER A 8 -6.05 0.39 -22.42
C SER A 8 -7.09 -0.62 -21.92
N ARG A 9 -6.61 -1.77 -21.47
CA ARG A 9 -7.44 -2.77 -20.78
C ARG A 9 -8.08 -2.12 -19.55
N SER A 10 -9.31 -2.52 -19.24
CA SER A 10 -9.94 -2.17 -17.97
C SER A 10 -9.01 -2.57 -16.84
N SER A 11 -8.51 -1.60 -16.06
CA SER A 11 -7.54 -1.83 -14.97
C SER A 11 -8.12 -2.67 -13.81
N SER A 12 -9.33 -3.19 -13.93
CA SER A 12 -10.01 -4.02 -12.94
C SER A 12 -9.78 -5.51 -13.14
N ASP A 13 -9.36 -5.96 -14.32
CA ASP A 13 -9.35 -7.37 -14.68
C ASP A 13 -7.91 -7.80 -14.93
N TRP A 14 -7.34 -8.58 -13.99
CA TRP A 14 -6.06 -9.22 -14.24
C TRP A 14 -6.23 -10.24 -15.36
N ALA A 15 -5.35 -10.19 -16.36
CA ALA A 15 -5.40 -11.14 -17.49
C ALA A 15 -5.29 -12.61 -17.04
N CYS A 16 -4.76 -12.86 -15.83
CA CYS A 16 -4.59 -14.18 -15.22
C CYS A 16 -5.40 -14.35 -13.91
N ASP A 17 -6.48 -13.59 -13.68
CA ASP A 17 -7.24 -13.61 -12.41
C ASP A 17 -7.63 -15.02 -11.95
N PRO A 18 -8.22 -15.91 -12.79
CA PRO A 18 -8.58 -17.26 -12.35
C PRO A 18 -7.36 -18.12 -11.99
N ALA A 19 -6.27 -17.98 -12.74
CA ALA A 19 -5.03 -18.70 -12.49
C ALA A 19 -4.36 -18.22 -11.18
N ILE A 20 -4.39 -16.92 -10.89
CA ILE A 20 -3.89 -16.35 -9.62
C ILE A 20 -4.65 -16.93 -8.44
N GLU A 21 -5.98 -16.89 -8.46
CA GLU A 21 -6.79 -17.36 -7.33
C GLU A 21 -6.65 -18.88 -7.12
N THR A 22 -6.59 -19.65 -8.21
CA THR A 22 -6.35 -21.10 -8.15
C THR A 22 -4.96 -21.42 -7.59
N ALA A 23 -3.92 -20.75 -8.08
CA ALA A 23 -2.55 -20.94 -7.60
C ALA A 23 -2.37 -20.51 -6.13
N ALA A 24 -3.01 -19.40 -5.73
CA ALA A 24 -2.99 -18.93 -4.34
C ALA A 24 -3.73 -19.91 -3.41
N GLY A 25 -4.91 -20.40 -3.81
CA GLY A 25 -5.65 -21.42 -3.07
C GLY A 25 -4.87 -22.72 -2.89
N TYR A 26 -4.20 -23.18 -3.95
CA TYR A 26 -3.30 -24.33 -3.90
C TYR A 26 -2.15 -24.12 -2.90
N LEU A 27 -1.43 -22.99 -2.97
CA LEU A 27 -0.31 -22.72 -2.08
C LEU A 27 -0.76 -22.55 -0.62
N ALA A 28 -1.92 -21.93 -0.38
CA ALA A 28 -2.50 -21.85 0.95
C ALA A 28 -2.83 -23.24 1.51
N ALA A 29 -3.45 -24.11 0.71
CA ALA A 29 -3.76 -25.48 1.11
C ALA A 29 -2.50 -26.30 1.43
N VAL A 30 -1.43 -26.15 0.64
CA VAL A 30 -0.16 -26.85 0.89
C VAL A 30 0.52 -26.34 2.16
N ARG A 31 0.56 -25.02 2.38
CA ARG A 31 1.29 -24.39 3.50
C ARG A 31 0.60 -24.53 4.84
N HIS A 32 -0.73 -24.46 4.84
CA HIS A 32 -1.54 -24.46 6.05
C HIS A 32 -2.22 -25.81 6.30
N ALA A 33 -1.81 -26.86 5.59
CA ALA A 33 -2.25 -28.21 5.87
C ALA A 33 -1.92 -28.58 7.33
N PRO A 34 -2.88 -29.12 8.10
CA PRO A 34 -2.67 -29.45 9.51
C PRO A 34 -1.72 -30.64 9.72
N ASP A 35 -1.58 -31.48 8.70
CA ASP A 35 -0.80 -32.72 8.74
C ASP A 35 -0.19 -33.05 7.37
N ARG A 36 0.80 -33.96 7.36
CA ARG A 36 1.51 -34.38 6.14
C ARG A 36 0.61 -35.00 5.09
N ALA A 37 -0.41 -35.77 5.47
CA ALA A 37 -1.31 -36.41 4.51
C ALA A 37 -2.16 -35.37 3.77
N SER A 38 -2.62 -34.34 4.49
CA SER A 38 -3.29 -33.17 3.93
C SER A 38 -2.37 -32.36 3.01
N THR A 39 -1.09 -32.18 3.38
CA THR A 39 -0.09 -31.57 2.48
C THR A 39 0.06 -32.38 1.19
N TRP A 40 0.20 -33.71 1.30
CA TRP A 40 0.33 -34.59 0.13
C TRP A 40 -0.90 -34.57 -0.77
N ARG A 41 -2.11 -34.61 -0.20
CA ARG A 41 -3.36 -34.50 -0.97
C ARG A 41 -3.45 -33.16 -1.70
N ALA A 42 -3.12 -32.06 -1.02
CA ALA A 42 -3.08 -30.74 -1.63
C ALA A 42 -2.04 -30.69 -2.75
N ALA A 43 -0.83 -31.21 -2.51
CA ALA A 43 0.27 -31.24 -3.47
C ALA A 43 -0.02 -32.13 -4.70
N ALA A 44 -0.77 -33.22 -4.52
CA ALA A 44 -1.18 -34.14 -5.58
C ALA A 44 -2.31 -33.60 -6.47
N SER A 45 -2.93 -32.48 -6.11
CA SER A 45 -3.84 -31.75 -7.00
C SER A 45 -3.14 -31.45 -8.33
N ARG A 46 -3.78 -31.77 -9.45
CA ARG A 46 -3.29 -31.40 -10.78
C ARG A 46 -3.61 -29.95 -11.14
N THR A 47 -4.71 -29.41 -10.60
CA THR A 47 -5.20 -28.07 -10.95
C THR A 47 -4.30 -26.97 -10.39
N GLY A 48 -3.78 -27.15 -9.17
CA GLY A 48 -2.90 -26.18 -8.52
C GLY A 48 -1.58 -25.94 -9.25
N PRO A 49 -0.77 -26.98 -9.50
CA PRO A 49 0.48 -26.88 -10.27
C PRO A 49 0.26 -26.39 -11.70
N ALA A 50 -0.82 -26.84 -12.37
CA ALA A 50 -1.15 -26.36 -13.71
C ALA A 50 -1.43 -24.85 -13.72
N ALA A 51 -2.26 -24.36 -12.80
CA ALA A 51 -2.55 -22.93 -12.65
C ALA A 51 -1.29 -22.12 -12.29
N LEU A 52 -0.42 -22.66 -11.43
CA LEU A 52 0.85 -22.02 -11.09
C LEU A 52 1.77 -21.90 -12.31
N LEU A 53 1.89 -22.95 -13.12
CA LEU A 53 2.70 -22.94 -14.35
C LEU A 53 2.12 -21.97 -15.40
N GLU A 54 0.79 -21.97 -15.57
CA GLU A 54 0.09 -21.02 -16.45
C GLU A 54 0.34 -19.58 -16.00
N LEU A 55 0.25 -19.32 -14.69
CA LEU A 55 0.54 -18.01 -14.13
C LEU A 55 1.99 -17.58 -14.39
N LEU A 56 2.95 -18.43 -14.08
CA LEU A 56 4.38 -18.11 -14.27
C LEU A 56 4.74 -17.87 -15.74
N ARG A 57 3.98 -18.43 -16.69
CA ARG A 57 4.13 -18.21 -18.13
C ARG A 57 3.43 -16.95 -18.63
N SER A 58 2.34 -16.53 -17.99
CA SER A 58 1.49 -15.41 -18.44
C SER A 58 1.83 -14.07 -17.78
N VAL A 59 2.45 -14.08 -16.61
CA VAL A 59 2.79 -12.86 -15.88
C VAL A 59 3.90 -12.09 -16.61
N PRO A 60 3.70 -10.78 -16.88
CA PRO A 60 4.72 -9.95 -17.53
C PRO A 60 5.96 -9.84 -16.66
N ARG A 61 7.13 -9.76 -17.31
CA ARG A 61 8.42 -9.55 -16.63
C ARG A 61 8.74 -8.06 -16.64
N GLU A 62 9.09 -7.55 -15.47
CA GLU A 62 9.47 -6.15 -15.28
C GLU A 62 10.86 -6.09 -14.67
N THR A 63 11.73 -5.25 -15.21
CA THR A 63 13.07 -5.03 -14.67
C THR A 63 13.05 -3.80 -13.77
N ALA A 64 13.46 -3.96 -12.51
CA ALA A 64 13.51 -2.88 -11.53
C ALA A 64 14.93 -2.33 -11.38
N THR A 65 15.11 -1.06 -11.71
CA THR A 65 16.37 -0.34 -11.56
C THR A 65 16.44 0.29 -10.17
N PHE A 66 17.06 -0.41 -9.22
CA PHE A 66 17.30 0.10 -7.87
C PHE A 66 18.70 0.71 -7.78
N SER A 67 18.83 1.79 -7.02
CA SER A 67 20.10 2.46 -6.81
C SER A 67 21.05 1.66 -5.90
N ALA A 68 22.28 2.16 -5.74
CA ALA A 68 23.23 1.67 -4.74
C ALA A 68 23.03 2.28 -3.33
N THR A 69 21.97 3.05 -3.10
CA THR A 69 21.67 3.59 -1.76
C THR A 69 21.13 2.49 -0.83
N PRO A 70 21.11 2.71 0.51
CA PRO A 70 20.49 1.76 1.44
C PRO A 70 19.04 1.42 1.08
N ALA A 71 18.26 2.38 0.55
CA ALA A 71 16.89 2.14 0.11
C ALA A 71 16.82 1.24 -1.13
N GLY A 72 17.72 1.45 -2.09
CA GLY A 72 17.83 0.58 -3.27
C GLY A 72 18.29 -0.84 -2.92
N GLU A 73 19.22 -0.97 -1.96
CA GLU A 73 19.65 -2.28 -1.43
C GLU A 73 18.52 -3.01 -0.71
N GLU A 74 17.76 -2.29 0.11
CA GLU A 74 16.58 -2.78 0.80
C GLU A 74 15.54 -3.34 -0.19
N LEU A 75 15.17 -2.54 -1.21
CA LEU A 75 14.23 -2.97 -2.25
C LEU A 75 14.78 -4.14 -3.06
N ARG A 76 16.07 -4.13 -3.44
CA ARG A 76 16.72 -5.26 -4.12
C ARG A 76 16.66 -6.53 -3.26
N GLY A 77 16.87 -6.41 -1.96
CA GLY A 77 16.79 -7.51 -0.99
C GLY A 77 15.41 -8.17 -0.90
N TRP A 78 14.33 -7.43 -1.20
CA TRP A 78 12.98 -8.00 -1.22
C TRP A 78 12.78 -9.01 -2.36
N PHE A 79 13.51 -8.85 -3.47
CA PHE A 79 13.36 -9.65 -4.69
C PHE A 79 14.61 -10.47 -5.06
N GLY A 80 15.73 -10.31 -4.37
CA GLY A 80 17.03 -10.97 -4.62
C GLY A 80 17.12 -12.44 -4.18
N ALA A 81 18.04 -13.22 -4.77
CA ALA A 81 18.15 -14.70 -4.85
C ALA A 81 18.06 -15.59 -3.58
N GLY A 82 17.96 -15.02 -2.36
CA GLY A 82 17.99 -15.79 -1.09
C GLY A 82 16.69 -16.44 -0.57
N ARG A 83 15.68 -16.78 -1.42
CA ARG A 83 14.41 -17.40 -0.96
C ARG A 83 14.20 -18.75 -1.64
N ARG A 84 13.79 -19.76 -0.85
CA ARG A 84 13.85 -21.19 -1.22
C ARG A 84 12.99 -21.57 -2.43
N LEU A 85 11.90 -20.85 -2.72
CA LEU A 85 11.01 -21.19 -3.83
C LEU A 85 10.66 -19.95 -4.69
N PRO A 86 10.54 -20.08 -6.04
CA PRO A 86 10.13 -18.99 -6.92
C PRO A 86 8.78 -18.36 -6.55
N VAL A 87 7.86 -19.16 -5.99
CA VAL A 87 6.51 -18.72 -5.57
C VAL A 87 6.52 -17.72 -4.43
N ASP A 88 7.65 -17.59 -3.71
CA ASP A 88 7.80 -16.58 -2.65
C ASP A 88 7.96 -15.16 -3.21
N ARG A 89 8.17 -15.02 -4.52
CA ARG A 89 8.49 -13.74 -5.17
C ARG A 89 7.63 -13.38 -6.37
N VAL A 90 6.90 -14.34 -6.92
CA VAL A 90 6.18 -14.13 -8.18
C VAL A 90 4.77 -14.71 -8.09
N PRO A 91 3.77 -13.99 -8.61
CA PRO A 91 3.80 -12.56 -8.97
C PRO A 91 3.90 -11.64 -7.75
N VAL A 92 4.48 -10.46 -7.92
CA VAL A 92 4.32 -9.33 -6.99
C VAL A 92 3.35 -8.32 -7.56
N GLY A 93 2.70 -7.55 -6.68
CA GLY A 93 1.86 -6.44 -7.11
C GLY A 93 2.75 -5.26 -7.50
N LEU A 94 2.53 -4.73 -8.71
CA LEU A 94 3.14 -3.50 -9.20
C LEU A 94 2.05 -2.51 -9.60
N LEU A 95 2.10 -1.30 -9.04
CA LEU A 95 1.26 -0.18 -9.41
C LEU A 95 2.11 0.86 -10.16
N ARG A 96 1.75 1.12 -11.41
CA ARG A 96 2.34 2.22 -12.18
C ARG A 96 1.63 3.52 -11.79
N LEU A 97 2.41 4.49 -11.32
CA LEU A 97 1.91 5.78 -10.87
C LEU A 97 1.84 6.74 -12.07
N PRO A 98 0.68 7.37 -12.31
CA PRO A 98 0.55 8.39 -13.35
C PRO A 98 1.16 9.73 -12.90
N ALA A 99 1.16 10.73 -13.78
CA ALA A 99 1.76 12.03 -13.48
C ALA A 99 0.98 12.85 -12.45
N SER A 100 -0.28 12.50 -12.16
CA SER A 100 -1.08 13.21 -11.16
C SER A 100 -2.09 12.32 -10.44
N ARG A 101 -2.49 12.76 -9.23
CA ARG A 101 -3.60 12.16 -8.48
C ARG A 101 -4.90 12.11 -9.29
N ALA A 102 -5.19 13.16 -10.06
CA ALA A 102 -6.41 13.22 -10.86
C ALA A 102 -6.44 12.12 -11.93
N GLU A 103 -5.29 11.81 -12.53
CA GLU A 103 -5.14 10.68 -13.46
C GLU A 103 -5.30 9.34 -12.74
N TYR A 104 -4.71 9.18 -11.56
CA TYR A 104 -4.80 7.94 -10.79
C TYR A 104 -6.25 7.56 -10.44
N LEU A 105 -7.09 8.56 -10.11
CA LEU A 105 -8.48 8.37 -9.74
C LEU A 105 -9.47 8.38 -10.92
N ARG A 106 -8.98 8.57 -12.15
CA ARG A 106 -9.82 8.68 -13.36
C ARG A 106 -10.39 7.33 -13.79
N GLY A 107 -11.55 7.40 -14.47
CA GLY A 107 -12.14 6.27 -15.18
C GLY A 107 -13.12 5.43 -14.35
N ARG A 108 -13.84 4.55 -15.03
CA ARG A 108 -14.80 3.60 -14.43
C ARG A 108 -14.14 2.58 -13.47
N PRO A 109 -12.95 2.01 -13.76
CA PRO A 109 -12.31 1.05 -12.85
C PRO A 109 -12.05 1.59 -11.44
N ARG A 110 -11.90 2.93 -11.30
CA ARG A 110 -11.65 3.63 -10.04
C ARG A 110 -12.91 4.07 -9.29
N GLN A 111 -14.11 3.76 -9.79
CA GLN A 111 -15.36 4.18 -9.15
C GLN A 111 -15.47 3.69 -7.70
N ALA A 112 -15.22 2.40 -7.46
CA ALA A 112 -15.28 1.85 -6.10
C ALA A 112 -14.25 2.48 -5.15
N LEU A 113 -13.04 2.78 -5.66
CA LEU A 113 -12.02 3.51 -4.91
C LEU A 113 -12.55 4.88 -4.49
N ARG A 114 -13.04 5.68 -5.45
CA ARG A 114 -13.63 7.00 -5.17
C ARG A 114 -14.79 6.94 -4.17
N THR A 115 -15.67 5.95 -4.28
CA THR A 115 -16.77 5.75 -3.32
C THR A 115 -16.24 5.50 -1.90
N ASN A 116 -15.22 4.66 -1.74
CA ASN A 116 -14.61 4.43 -0.43
C ASN A 116 -13.89 5.67 0.12
N LEU A 117 -13.25 6.46 -0.75
CA LEU A 117 -12.64 7.73 -0.35
C LEU A 117 -13.70 8.73 0.14
N ASN A 118 -14.77 8.93 -0.61
CA ASN A 118 -15.86 9.83 -0.22
C ASN A 118 -16.50 9.40 1.10
N ARG A 119 -16.70 8.09 1.30
CA ARG A 119 -17.21 7.56 2.57
C ARG A 119 -16.24 7.84 3.72
N ALA A 120 -14.96 7.52 3.55
CA ALA A 120 -13.96 7.78 4.59
C ALA A 120 -13.89 9.28 4.95
N THR A 121 -13.97 10.17 3.97
CA THR A 121 -14.04 11.62 4.21
C THR A 121 -15.31 12.02 4.97
N ALA A 122 -16.48 11.45 4.62
CA ALA A 122 -17.72 11.69 5.35
C ALA A 122 -17.67 11.19 6.80
N ASP A 123 -16.92 10.11 7.04
CA ASP A 123 -16.65 9.54 8.36
C ASP A 123 -15.56 10.32 9.14
N GLY A 124 -15.03 11.42 8.60
CA GLY A 124 -14.02 12.26 9.23
C GLY A 124 -12.61 11.69 9.22
N VAL A 125 -12.33 10.69 8.37
CA VAL A 125 -10.99 10.10 8.26
C VAL A 125 -10.01 11.07 7.60
N THR A 126 -8.87 11.29 8.25
CA THR A 126 -7.76 12.10 7.74
C THR A 126 -6.48 11.27 7.61
N CYS A 127 -5.50 11.71 6.82
CA CYS A 127 -4.22 11.03 6.64
C CYS A 127 -3.06 12.03 6.71
N THR A 128 -1.94 11.64 7.30
CA THR A 128 -0.73 12.48 7.41
C THR A 128 0.54 11.67 7.13
N THR A 129 1.57 12.32 6.60
CA THR A 129 2.94 11.79 6.42
C THR A 129 4.00 12.56 7.21
N ASP A 130 3.69 13.78 7.65
CA ASP A 130 4.55 14.59 8.51
C ASP A 130 4.43 14.11 9.96
N LEU A 131 5.17 13.05 10.29
CA LEU A 131 5.13 12.36 11.57
C LEU A 131 6.53 12.19 12.12
N SER A 132 6.69 12.49 13.41
CA SER A 132 7.87 12.06 14.16
C SER A 132 7.89 10.54 14.34
N LEU A 133 9.07 9.96 14.53
CA LEU A 133 9.20 8.53 14.81
C LEU A 133 8.37 8.12 16.05
N ALA A 134 8.35 8.95 17.09
CA ALA A 134 7.56 8.71 18.29
C ALA A 134 6.05 8.69 18.01
N GLU A 135 5.55 9.49 17.06
CA GLU A 135 4.13 9.45 16.64
C GLU A 135 3.80 8.19 15.84
N VAL A 136 4.71 7.75 14.98
CA VAL A 136 4.56 6.48 14.24
C VAL A 136 4.52 5.30 15.21
N GLU A 137 5.43 5.26 16.19
CA GLU A 137 5.49 4.22 17.21
C GLU A 137 4.21 4.18 18.06
N ARG A 138 3.75 5.34 18.57
CA ARG A 138 2.49 5.44 19.32
C ARG A 138 1.28 4.99 18.49
N SER A 139 1.22 5.39 17.22
CA SER A 139 0.15 5.00 16.30
C SER A 139 0.12 3.51 16.05
N ALA A 140 1.29 2.93 15.76
CA ALA A 140 1.43 1.50 15.54
C ALA A 140 1.11 0.69 16.82
N GLU A 141 1.50 1.18 18.00
CA GLU A 141 1.16 0.56 19.28
C GLU A 141 -0.35 0.57 19.55
N HIS A 142 -1.02 1.70 19.30
CA HIS A 142 -2.47 1.81 19.41
C HIS A 142 -3.17 0.78 18.50
N ILE A 143 -2.78 0.71 17.23
CA ILE A 143 -3.36 -0.24 16.26
C ILE A 143 -3.06 -1.70 16.69
N GLY A 144 -1.87 -1.98 17.21
CA GLY A 144 -1.47 -3.30 17.70
C GLY A 144 -2.30 -3.77 18.88
N ARG A 145 -2.50 -2.90 19.87
CA ARG A 145 -3.38 -3.17 21.02
C ARG A 145 -4.79 -3.51 20.58
N ARG A 146 -5.37 -2.73 19.65
CA ARG A 146 -6.72 -2.99 19.11
C ARG A 146 -6.83 -4.30 18.34
N ARG A 147 -5.73 -4.78 17.75
CA ARG A 147 -5.67 -6.07 17.05
C ARG A 147 -5.41 -7.26 17.95
N GLY A 148 -5.10 -7.04 19.24
CA GLY A 148 -4.69 -8.11 20.15
C GLY A 148 -3.35 -8.76 19.78
N GLY A 149 -2.44 -8.00 19.13
CA GLY A 149 -1.17 -8.53 18.64
C GLY A 149 0.02 -7.61 18.93
N PRO A 150 1.25 -8.16 19.07
CA PRO A 150 2.44 -7.37 19.36
C PRO A 150 2.82 -6.40 18.23
N LEU A 151 3.32 -5.23 18.61
CA LEU A 151 3.78 -4.14 17.72
C LEU A 151 4.77 -4.61 16.63
N ALA A 152 5.62 -5.58 16.98
CA ALA A 152 6.62 -6.18 16.09
C ALA A 152 6.01 -6.97 14.91
N LEU A 153 4.70 -7.25 14.92
CA LEU A 153 4.00 -7.82 13.77
C LEU A 153 3.46 -6.74 12.82
N LEU A 154 3.42 -5.48 13.26
CA LEU A 154 2.93 -4.34 12.48
C LEU A 154 4.05 -3.60 11.77
N THR A 155 5.16 -3.41 12.46
CA THR A 155 6.42 -2.92 11.89
C THR A 155 7.22 -4.15 11.48
N GLY A 156 7.57 -4.29 10.20
CA GLY A 156 8.33 -5.46 9.73
C GLY A 156 9.71 -5.58 10.39
N PRO A 157 10.58 -6.51 9.93
CA PRO A 157 11.99 -6.44 10.29
C PRO A 157 12.52 -5.02 10.05
N ARG A 158 13.31 -4.51 11.00
CA ARG A 158 13.88 -3.16 10.97
C ARG A 158 14.53 -2.91 9.60
N ALA A 159 14.29 -1.74 9.04
CA ALA A 159 14.92 -1.32 7.80
C ALA A 159 16.45 -1.41 7.92
N LEU A 160 17.13 -1.59 6.78
CA LEU A 160 18.58 -1.52 6.72
C LEU A 160 19.08 -0.18 7.30
N PRO A 161 20.25 -0.15 7.97
CA PRO A 161 20.85 1.09 8.42
C PRO A 161 20.95 2.12 7.28
N GLY A 162 20.51 3.36 7.54
CA GLY A 162 20.50 4.44 6.54
C GLY A 162 19.23 4.52 5.69
N VAL A 163 18.30 3.57 5.80
CA VAL A 163 16.97 3.69 5.18
C VAL A 163 16.06 4.56 6.05
N VAL A 164 15.54 5.64 5.47
CA VAL A 164 14.51 6.49 6.09
C VAL A 164 13.18 6.21 5.37
N PRO A 165 12.29 5.37 5.93
CA PRO A 165 11.02 5.08 5.29
C PRO A 165 10.06 6.28 5.36
N LEU A 166 9.20 6.39 4.36
CA LEU A 166 8.03 7.25 4.39
C LEU A 166 6.92 6.53 5.19
N PHE A 167 6.50 7.14 6.30
CA PHE A 167 5.36 6.68 7.07
C PHE A 167 4.12 7.49 6.75
N ALA A 168 2.97 6.84 6.79
CA ALA A 168 1.68 7.51 6.74
C ALA A 168 0.73 6.90 7.78
N VAL A 169 -0.05 7.75 8.45
CA VAL A 169 -1.07 7.32 9.42
C VAL A 169 -2.42 7.92 9.04
N SER A 170 -3.48 7.10 9.14
CA SER A 170 -4.86 7.60 9.09
C SER A 170 -5.42 7.76 10.49
N HIS A 171 -6.13 8.85 10.72
CA HIS A 171 -6.85 9.13 11.96
C HIS A 171 -8.35 9.18 11.67
N ASP A 172 -9.18 8.74 12.62
CA ASP A 172 -10.63 8.91 12.54
C ASP A 172 -11.07 10.32 12.98
N ALA A 173 -12.38 10.56 13.05
CA ALA A 173 -12.95 11.85 13.46
C ALA A 173 -12.60 12.26 14.90
N ALA A 174 -12.27 11.31 15.78
CA ALA A 174 -11.82 11.58 17.14
C ALA A 174 -10.31 11.88 17.21
N GLY A 175 -9.58 11.70 16.10
CA GLY A 175 -8.14 11.84 16.05
C GLY A 175 -7.40 10.56 16.46
N ASP A 176 -8.10 9.44 16.63
CA ASP A 176 -7.46 8.17 16.98
C ASP A 176 -6.80 7.52 15.74
N PRO A 177 -5.59 6.97 15.85
CA PRO A 177 -4.91 6.33 14.73
C PRO A 177 -5.57 5.00 14.39
N VAL A 178 -6.07 4.89 13.16
CA VAL A 178 -6.87 3.74 12.70
C VAL A 178 -6.20 2.92 11.59
N ALA A 179 -5.15 3.46 10.95
CA ALA A 179 -4.33 2.73 9.99
C ALA A 179 -2.91 3.31 9.91
N VAL A 180 -1.92 2.47 9.59
CA VAL A 180 -0.51 2.86 9.41
C VAL A 180 0.09 2.17 8.19
N CYS A 181 0.93 2.90 7.47
CA CYS A 181 1.61 2.45 6.27
C CYS A 181 3.09 2.82 6.32
N GLU A 182 3.94 1.97 5.76
CA GLU A 182 5.39 2.17 5.67
C GLU A 182 5.84 1.89 4.23
N VAL A 183 6.55 2.85 3.64
CA VAL A 183 7.06 2.79 2.27
C VAL A 183 8.55 3.09 2.24
N VAL A 184 9.30 2.31 1.47
CA VAL A 184 10.71 2.60 1.14
C VAL A 184 10.74 3.25 -0.24
N VAL A 185 11.38 4.41 -0.37
CA VAL A 185 11.48 5.16 -1.63
C VAL A 185 12.93 5.14 -2.14
N ASP A 186 13.11 4.85 -3.42
CA ASP A 186 14.39 4.80 -4.11
C ASP A 186 14.25 5.39 -5.52
N GLY A 187 14.46 6.71 -5.64
CA GLY A 187 14.28 7.45 -6.89
C GLY A 187 12.88 7.27 -7.45
N SER A 188 12.77 6.76 -8.69
CA SER A 188 11.48 6.55 -9.37
C SER A 188 10.71 5.31 -8.87
N TRP A 189 11.27 4.54 -7.94
CA TRP A 189 10.70 3.33 -7.38
C TRP A 189 10.33 3.50 -5.91
N ALA A 190 9.27 2.81 -5.49
CA ALA A 190 8.89 2.68 -4.11
C ALA A 190 8.39 1.28 -3.80
N GLY A 191 8.57 0.85 -2.55
CA GLY A 191 8.12 -0.42 -2.03
C GLY A 191 7.23 -0.24 -0.82
N LEU A 192 5.97 -0.67 -0.92
CA LEU A 192 5.04 -0.79 0.20
C LEU A 192 5.45 -1.97 1.08
N ARG A 193 6.03 -1.67 2.25
CA ARG A 193 6.50 -2.68 3.21
C ARG A 193 5.37 -3.22 4.06
N THR A 194 4.56 -2.33 4.63
CA THR A 194 3.41 -2.70 5.47
C THR A 194 2.26 -1.71 5.26
N LEU A 195 1.04 -2.23 5.37
CA LEU A 195 -0.18 -1.43 5.46
C LEU A 195 -1.11 -2.18 6.41
N GLN A 196 -1.35 -1.59 7.58
CA GLN A 196 -2.14 -2.19 8.64
C GLN A 196 -3.30 -1.27 9.01
N THR A 197 -4.41 -1.88 9.41
CA THR A 197 -5.61 -1.20 9.88
C THR A 197 -6.05 -1.83 11.19
N VAL A 198 -6.84 -1.12 11.97
CA VAL A 198 -7.65 -1.74 13.04
C VAL A 198 -8.50 -2.91 12.49
N PRO A 199 -8.92 -3.89 13.32
CA PRO A 199 -9.57 -5.13 12.87
C PRO A 199 -10.75 -4.90 11.91
N ASP A 200 -11.57 -3.90 12.21
CA ASP A 200 -12.83 -3.61 11.50
C ASP A 200 -12.62 -2.56 10.39
N GLY A 201 -11.38 -2.11 10.21
CA GLY A 201 -10.99 -0.97 9.40
C GLY A 201 -10.55 -1.31 7.98
N GLN A 202 -11.01 -2.41 7.37
CA GLN A 202 -10.49 -2.84 6.07
C GLN A 202 -10.70 -1.81 4.95
N THR A 203 -11.74 -0.98 5.05
CA THR A 203 -12.01 0.12 4.13
C THR A 203 -11.03 1.29 4.31
N LEU A 204 -10.39 1.42 5.47
CA LEU A 204 -9.39 2.47 5.76
C LEU A 204 -8.10 2.29 4.95
N ARG A 205 -7.89 1.10 4.36
CA ARG A 205 -6.78 0.87 3.43
C ARG A 205 -6.88 1.77 2.20
N TYR A 206 -8.09 2.10 1.75
CA TYR A 206 -8.31 2.92 0.55
C TYR A 206 -7.86 4.39 0.73
N PRO A 207 -8.30 5.14 1.76
CA PRO A 207 -7.81 6.50 1.98
C PRO A 207 -6.31 6.53 2.27
N LEU A 208 -5.80 5.63 3.13
CA LEU A 208 -4.37 5.59 3.45
C LEU A 208 -3.49 5.33 2.23
N HIS A 209 -3.83 4.30 1.43
CA HIS A 209 -3.08 3.97 0.22
C HIS A 209 -3.16 5.09 -0.82
N THR A 210 -4.32 5.71 -1.00
CA THR A 210 -4.47 6.82 -1.96
C THR A 210 -3.68 8.05 -1.51
N HIS A 211 -3.63 8.32 -0.21
CA HIS A 211 -2.80 9.38 0.35
C HIS A 211 -1.33 9.13 0.04
N VAL A 212 -0.81 7.94 0.37
CA VAL A 212 0.58 7.54 0.05
C VAL A 212 0.87 7.61 -1.44
N VAL A 213 -0.03 7.13 -2.31
CA VAL A 213 0.13 7.25 -3.77
C VAL A 213 0.25 8.71 -4.20
N THR A 214 -0.54 9.61 -3.59
CA THR A 214 -0.48 11.05 -3.90
C THR A 214 0.88 11.64 -3.52
N GLU A 215 1.40 11.28 -2.35
CA GLU A 215 2.73 11.69 -1.88
C GLU A 215 3.85 11.16 -2.79
N LEU A 216 3.76 9.90 -3.21
CA LEU A 216 4.73 9.28 -4.11
C LEU A 216 4.73 9.93 -5.50
N ILE A 217 3.55 10.27 -6.05
CA ILE A 217 3.46 11.03 -7.29
C ILE A 217 4.11 12.41 -7.15
N ALA A 218 3.89 13.09 -6.03
CA ALA A 218 4.53 14.39 -5.75
C ALA A 218 6.06 14.30 -5.61
N GLN A 219 6.59 13.11 -5.29
CA GLN A 219 8.03 12.79 -5.26
C GLN A 219 8.55 12.19 -6.58
N GLU A 220 7.77 12.29 -7.67
CA GLU A 220 8.13 11.77 -9.00
C GLU A 220 8.39 10.25 -9.05
N VAL A 221 7.84 9.51 -8.09
CA VAL A 221 7.84 8.05 -8.13
C VAL A 221 6.88 7.60 -9.22
N SER A 222 7.34 6.69 -10.08
CA SER A 222 6.55 6.13 -11.18
C SER A 222 6.12 4.68 -10.93
N MET A 223 6.76 3.98 -10.00
CA MET A 223 6.54 2.56 -9.74
C MET A 223 6.40 2.28 -8.24
N LEU A 224 5.26 1.75 -7.80
CA LEU A 224 5.04 1.27 -6.44
C LEU A 224 4.84 -0.24 -6.44
N THR A 225 5.69 -0.98 -5.75
CA THR A 225 5.56 -2.43 -5.59
C THR A 225 5.21 -2.83 -4.16
N VAL A 226 4.73 -4.05 -3.94
CA VAL A 226 4.50 -4.62 -2.60
C VAL A 226 5.56 -5.67 -2.27
N ARG A 227 5.92 -5.76 -0.99
CA ARG A 227 6.82 -6.82 -0.53
C ARG A 227 6.12 -8.19 -0.57
N GLY A 228 6.75 -9.15 -1.24
CA GLY A 228 6.34 -10.56 -1.25
C GLY A 228 5.33 -10.93 -2.35
N SER A 229 5.12 -12.24 -2.52
CA SER A 229 4.24 -12.78 -3.55
C SER A 229 2.77 -12.57 -3.25
N MET A 230 2.00 -12.15 -4.26
CA MET A 230 0.54 -12.04 -4.25
C MET A 230 -0.14 -13.40 -4.01
N LEU A 231 0.54 -14.51 -4.30
CA LEU A 231 0.02 -15.85 -4.04
C LEU A 231 -0.06 -16.18 -2.56
N LEU A 232 0.71 -15.45 -1.75
CA LEU A 232 0.84 -15.66 -0.30
C LEU A 232 0.04 -14.63 0.50
N THR A 233 -0.66 -13.73 -0.17
CA THR A 233 -1.56 -12.78 0.48
C THR A 233 -2.95 -13.38 0.63
N THR A 234 -3.80 -12.75 1.46
CA THR A 234 -5.20 -13.15 1.57
C THR A 234 -5.99 -12.72 0.33
N ALA A 235 -7.12 -13.38 0.06
CA ALA A 235 -8.03 -12.98 -1.02
C ALA A 235 -8.47 -11.52 -0.89
N GLY A 236 -8.72 -11.03 0.34
CA GLY A 236 -9.05 -9.63 0.61
C GLY A 236 -7.92 -8.66 0.22
N THR A 237 -6.66 -9.02 0.44
CA THR A 237 -5.51 -8.21 0.01
C THR A 237 -5.37 -8.20 -1.51
N ARG A 238 -5.55 -9.33 -2.19
CA ARG A 238 -5.58 -9.38 -3.67
C ARG A 238 -6.72 -8.54 -4.25
N TYR A 239 -7.92 -8.64 -3.67
CA TYR A 239 -9.05 -7.81 -4.06
C TYR A 239 -8.74 -6.31 -3.91
N PHE A 240 -8.14 -5.91 -2.78
CA PHE A 240 -7.70 -4.54 -2.55
C PHE A 240 -6.66 -4.08 -3.59
N GLN A 241 -5.64 -4.91 -3.86
CA GLN A 241 -4.62 -4.65 -4.88
C GLN A 241 -5.22 -4.44 -6.27
N ARG A 242 -6.18 -5.30 -6.66
CA ARG A 242 -6.91 -5.17 -7.92
C ARG A 242 -7.70 -3.86 -8.00
N ARG A 243 -8.41 -3.49 -6.93
CA ARG A 243 -9.19 -2.23 -6.87
C ARG A 243 -8.31 -0.97 -6.92
N THR A 244 -7.10 -1.06 -6.39
CA THR A 244 -6.07 0.01 -6.43
C THR A 244 -5.19 -0.06 -7.67
N GLY A 245 -5.38 -1.07 -8.52
CA GLY A 245 -4.81 -1.20 -9.86
C GLY A 245 -3.36 -1.66 -9.86
N TYR A 246 -2.96 -2.39 -8.82
CA TYR A 246 -1.77 -3.21 -8.91
C TYR A 246 -1.99 -4.30 -9.94
N GLU A 247 -0.97 -4.55 -10.73
CA GLU A 247 -0.88 -5.63 -11.69
C GLU A 247 0.08 -6.71 -11.18
N PRO A 248 -0.21 -7.99 -11.43
CA PRO A 248 0.72 -9.07 -11.14
C PRO A 248 1.90 -9.02 -12.12
N VAL A 249 3.11 -8.92 -11.61
CA VAL A 249 4.34 -8.93 -12.43
C VAL A 249 5.40 -9.86 -11.84
N TRP A 250 6.31 -10.33 -12.70
CA TRP A 250 7.56 -10.92 -12.29
C TRP A 250 8.61 -9.81 -12.30
N LEU A 251 8.79 -9.20 -11.13
CA LEU A 251 9.81 -8.19 -10.92
C LEU A 251 11.20 -8.82 -10.78
N ARG A 252 12.16 -8.31 -11.54
CA ARG A 252 13.58 -8.71 -11.46
C ARG A 252 14.42 -7.45 -11.20
N PRO A 253 15.12 -7.36 -10.07
CA PRO A 253 16.11 -6.30 -9.89
C PRO A 253 17.16 -6.38 -10.99
N ASP A 254 17.56 -5.22 -11.52
CA ASP A 254 18.73 -5.10 -12.36
C ASP A 254 19.97 -5.62 -11.59
N PRO A 255 20.79 -6.52 -12.19
CA PRO A 255 22.04 -6.95 -11.56
C PRO A 255 23.02 -5.81 -11.28
N VAL A 256 22.97 -4.72 -12.05
CA VAL A 256 23.87 -3.57 -11.89
C VAL A 256 23.13 -2.46 -11.15
N PRO A 257 23.56 -2.06 -9.94
CA PRO A 257 22.98 -0.92 -9.26
C PRO A 257 23.14 0.35 -10.10
N THR A 258 22.05 1.11 -10.24
CA THR A 258 22.14 2.44 -10.83
C THR A 258 22.85 3.37 -9.84
N PRO A 259 23.78 4.23 -10.29
CA PRO A 259 24.29 5.30 -9.43
C PRO A 259 23.12 6.07 -8.83
N ALA A 260 23.21 6.42 -7.55
CA ALA A 260 22.21 7.28 -6.95
C ALA A 260 22.13 8.57 -7.76
N ALA A 261 20.93 8.93 -8.23
CA ALA A 261 20.72 10.28 -8.69
C ALA A 261 21.12 11.22 -7.54
N PRO A 262 21.84 12.33 -7.81
CA PRO A 262 22.04 13.34 -6.78
C PRO A 262 20.66 13.68 -6.23
N LEU A 263 20.45 13.47 -4.93
CA LEU A 263 19.21 13.92 -4.32
C LEU A 263 19.11 15.41 -4.65
N PRO A 264 17.99 15.88 -5.22
CA PRO A 264 17.75 17.31 -5.28
C PRO A 264 17.89 17.76 -3.83
N VAL A 265 18.93 18.56 -3.55
CA VAL A 265 19.15 19.13 -2.23
C VAL A 265 17.83 19.83 -1.94
N ALA A 266 17.03 19.27 -1.04
CA ALA A 266 15.73 19.80 -0.73
C ALA A 266 15.99 21.26 -0.36
N ALA A 267 15.57 22.18 -1.24
CA ALA A 267 15.61 23.59 -0.92
C ALA A 267 14.96 23.69 0.46
N PRO A 268 15.64 24.28 1.46
CA PRO A 268 15.21 24.23 2.85
C PRO A 268 13.73 24.53 2.85
N VAL A 269 12.91 23.53 3.21
CA VAL A 269 11.46 23.66 3.22
C VAL A 269 11.24 24.85 4.11
N ALA A 270 10.84 25.98 3.52
CA ALA A 270 10.55 27.18 4.26
C ALA A 270 9.47 26.74 5.24
N THR A 271 9.86 26.56 6.51
CA THR A 271 8.98 26.21 7.60
C THR A 271 7.85 27.20 7.50
N ARG A 272 6.69 26.73 7.00
CA ARG A 272 5.50 27.57 6.94
C ARG A 272 5.33 28.04 8.38
N PRO A 273 5.40 29.35 8.66
CA PRO A 273 5.26 29.82 10.02
C PRO A 273 3.98 29.22 10.56
N PHE A 274 4.10 28.52 11.68
CA PHE A 274 2.97 27.99 12.41
C PHE A 274 2.02 29.16 12.68
N ILE A 275 0.91 29.22 11.95
CA ILE A 275 -0.17 30.17 12.23
C ILE A 275 -1.03 29.47 13.28
N PRO A 276 -0.93 29.83 14.58
CA PRO A 276 -1.83 29.29 15.57
C PRO A 276 -3.26 29.58 15.12
N ALA A 277 -4.09 28.54 15.04
CA ALA A 277 -5.49 28.66 14.74
C ALA A 277 -6.10 29.71 15.68
N GLN A 278 -6.49 30.85 15.12
CA GLN A 278 -7.27 31.83 15.87
C GLN A 278 -8.56 31.11 16.28
N ARG A 279 -8.68 30.82 17.59
CA ARG A 279 -9.95 30.42 18.21
C ARG A 279 -10.96 31.50 17.83
N ALA A 280 -11.85 31.19 16.88
CA ALA A 280 -13.06 31.94 16.68
C ALA A 280 -13.84 31.89 18.00
N ARG A 281 -13.78 32.99 18.76
CA ARG A 281 -14.68 33.23 19.89
C ARG A 281 -16.08 33.38 19.30
N SER A 282 -16.85 32.30 19.30
CA SER A 282 -18.30 32.35 19.13
C SER A 282 -18.91 33.04 20.35
N GLY A 283 -18.96 34.37 20.30
CA GLY A 283 -19.76 35.19 21.19
C GLY A 283 -21.01 35.64 20.46
N SER A 284 -22.12 34.92 20.63
CA SER A 284 -23.47 35.51 20.49
C SER A 284 -24.43 34.77 21.40
N THR A 285 -24.40 35.13 22.68
CA THR A 285 -25.49 34.88 23.62
C THR A 285 -26.69 35.67 23.13
N GLN A 286 -27.69 35.01 22.53
CA GLN A 286 -28.98 35.66 22.30
C GLN A 286 -29.76 35.71 23.62
N PRO A 287 -30.37 36.86 23.97
CA PRO A 287 -31.24 36.94 25.12
C PRO A 287 -32.57 36.22 24.84
N VAL A 288 -32.96 35.38 25.81
CA VAL A 288 -34.28 34.74 25.89
C VAL A 288 -35.33 35.85 25.99
N ARG A 289 -36.20 35.96 24.97
CA ARG A 289 -37.41 36.80 25.04
C ARG A 289 -38.43 36.12 25.95
N GLU A 290 -38.63 36.72 27.13
CA GLU A 290 -39.79 36.51 27.99
C GLU A 290 -41.09 36.75 27.22
N LEU A 291 -41.89 35.70 27.09
CA LEU A 291 -43.27 35.75 26.62
C LEU A 291 -44.16 36.11 27.81
N SER A 292 -44.42 37.41 27.97
CA SER A 292 -45.45 37.92 28.87
C SER A 292 -46.83 37.47 28.40
N ARG A 293 -47.49 36.72 29.28
CA ARG A 293 -48.94 36.44 29.27
C ARG A 293 -49.74 37.73 29.46
N ARG A 294 -50.87 37.85 28.76
CA ARG A 294 -52.22 38.29 29.23
C ARG A 294 -53.12 38.62 28.03
N PRO A 295 -54.45 38.67 28.18
CA PRO A 295 -55.28 38.48 29.38
C PRO A 295 -55.93 37.10 29.50
#